data_AF-A0A2E5W3D5-F1
#
_entry.id   AF-A0A2E5W3D5-F1
#
_cell.length_a   1.000
_cell.length_b   1.000
_cell.length_c   1.000
_cell.angle_alpha   90.00
_cell.angle_beta   90.00
_cell.angle_gamma   90.00
#
_symmetry.space_group_name_H-M   'P 1'
#
loop_
_entity.id
_entity.type
_entity.pdbx_description
1 polymer ?
#
loop_
_entity_poly.entity_id
_entity_poly.type
_entity_poly.pdbx_seq_one_letter_code
_entity_poly.pdbx_strand_id
1 'polypeptide(L)'
;YYQSVESESMIFDWNKDSVSNEKKDAWIHTSSINAPQKLFKYISINPSINIKSIWVNQTKVGVWKDSTIEKYDQSGLAARTTGSFSINGNTKIYGLFPIPFGPVKTIRHVMSPSIGFSWTPDFSKDLFGVDLGYFSDVTDEMGNVIDSIDRFSGTMAGSTPRTERKSINFGLNNIFQAKLNTSDKEKKIDLMSWRMNTSYNFAADSLHFSNLRSSIRTKLAGKLNLDISITHDFYDFDKNKNRRTKEYNKNSNGIIFPRLIGARISTGFRLVGKSWANTDNIIEKDTIETKENIPNTESTNSLQGIRNTTGNKNLWNTNVSLSYTHTETNPANPNKTFWANTTTTLNLTKKWRISHRARFDLNKRELISHSFSVYRDLHCWELSLNWTPTGIGQGIYFKLNVKSATLQDLKIEKRDGIYTGAGL
;
A
#
# COMPACT_ATOMS: atom_id res chain seq x y z
N TYR A 1 46.06 10.82 22.76
CA TYR A 1 46.69 12.12 23.02
C TYR A 1 46.85 12.24 24.52
N TYR A 2 48.09 12.24 25.01
CA TYR A 2 48.39 12.36 26.44
C TYR A 2 48.68 13.83 26.74
N GLN A 3 48.10 14.34 27.81
CA GLN A 3 48.43 15.66 28.33
C GLN A 3 48.95 15.47 29.75
N SER A 4 50.22 15.82 29.96
CA SER A 4 50.84 15.92 31.27
C SER A 4 50.37 17.20 31.96
N VAL A 5 49.95 17.10 33.22
CA VAL A 5 49.75 18.27 34.09
C VAL A 5 50.80 18.23 35.18
N GLU A 6 51.52 19.33 35.33
CA GLU A 6 52.56 19.53 36.34
C GLU A 6 51.91 19.87 37.69
N SER A 7 52.30 19.13 38.73
CA SER A 7 51.89 19.35 40.12
C SER A 7 53.15 19.38 40.98
N GLU A 8 53.32 20.44 41.77
CA GLU A 8 54.44 20.68 42.66
C GLU A 8 54.52 19.62 43.78
N SER A 9 55.16 18.50 43.49
CA SER A 9 55.89 17.63 44.44
C SER A 9 56.51 16.48 43.63
N MET A 10 57.82 16.28 43.75
CA MET A 10 58.57 15.25 43.05
C MET A 10 58.19 13.84 43.52
N ILE A 11 57.08 13.30 43.03
CA ILE A 11 56.82 11.86 42.95
C ILE A 11 56.04 11.63 41.65
N PHE A 12 56.70 11.05 40.65
CA PHE A 12 56.02 10.45 39.52
C PHE A 12 55.31 9.19 40.01
N ASP A 13 54.06 9.31 40.41
CA ASP A 13 53.21 8.15 40.62
C ASP A 13 52.55 7.81 39.28
N TRP A 14 52.77 6.57 38.82
CA TRP A 14 52.02 6.04 37.69
C TRP A 14 50.64 5.70 38.21
N ASN A 15 49.77 6.70 38.28
CA ASN A 15 48.37 6.42 38.50
C ASN A 15 47.93 5.58 37.31
N LYS A 16 47.58 4.33 37.59
CA LYS A 16 46.98 3.41 36.65
C LYS A 16 45.57 3.94 36.43
N ASP A 17 45.49 5.07 35.72
CA ASP A 17 44.25 5.71 35.29
C ASP A 17 43.47 4.62 34.60
N SER A 18 42.49 4.16 35.36
CA SER A 18 41.58 3.08 35.03
C SER A 18 40.58 3.67 34.05
N VAL A 19 41.08 4.07 32.88
CA VAL A 19 40.26 4.10 31.68
C VAL A 19 40.03 2.64 31.31
N SER A 20 39.18 1.97 32.11
CA SER A 20 38.55 0.75 31.64
C SER A 20 37.69 1.19 30.47
N ASN A 21 38.16 0.97 29.25
CA ASN A 21 37.28 0.94 28.10
C ASN A 21 36.26 -0.17 28.38
N GLU A 22 35.09 0.19 28.92
CA GLU A 22 33.98 -0.72 29.07
C GLU A 22 33.49 -1.09 27.68
N LYS A 23 34.07 -2.15 27.13
CA LYS A 23 33.67 -2.70 25.85
C LYS A 23 32.37 -3.47 26.08
N LYS A 24 31.26 -2.83 25.75
CA LYS A 24 29.95 -3.49 25.66
C LYS A 24 29.97 -4.33 24.39
N ASP A 25 29.94 -5.63 24.56
CA ASP A 25 29.96 -6.58 23.45
C ASP A 25 28.60 -7.26 23.36
N ALA A 26 28.10 -7.41 22.12
CA ALA A 26 26.86 -8.12 21.84
C ALA A 26 27.03 -9.05 20.65
N TRP A 27 26.60 -10.31 20.81
CA TRP A 27 26.50 -11.28 19.72
C TRP A 27 25.04 -11.54 19.39
N ILE A 28 24.69 -11.37 18.12
CA ILE A 28 23.31 -11.52 17.65
C ILE A 28 23.27 -12.73 16.71
N HIS A 29 22.52 -13.75 17.11
CA HIS A 29 22.23 -14.93 16.32
C HIS A 29 20.77 -14.90 15.88
N THR A 30 20.53 -15.01 14.58
CA THR A 30 19.18 -15.15 14.02
C THR A 30 19.10 -16.46 13.25
N SER A 31 18.10 -17.28 13.59
CA SER A 31 17.84 -18.55 12.94
C SER A 31 16.40 -18.58 12.47
N SER A 32 16.18 -19.03 11.24
CA SER A 32 14.85 -19.25 10.69
C SER A 32 14.77 -20.68 10.16
N ILE A 33 13.68 -21.37 10.51
CA ILE A 33 13.39 -22.72 10.05
C ILE A 33 12.08 -22.64 9.30
N ASN A 34 12.09 -23.01 8.02
CA ASN A 34 10.91 -23.12 7.17
C ASN A 34 10.82 -24.56 6.65
N ALA A 35 9.65 -25.20 6.75
CA ALA A 35 9.49 -26.59 6.32
C ALA A 35 8.24 -26.76 5.42
N PRO A 36 8.24 -26.23 4.19
CA PRO A 36 7.11 -26.36 3.28
C PRO A 36 6.83 -27.83 2.96
N GLN A 37 5.59 -28.27 3.19
CA GLN A 37 5.13 -29.62 2.89
C GLN A 37 3.78 -29.60 2.16
N LYS A 38 3.52 -30.65 1.40
CA LYS A 38 2.24 -30.83 0.71
C LYS A 38 1.49 -32.02 1.31
N LEU A 39 0.45 -31.75 2.10
CA LEU A 39 -0.42 -32.79 2.64
C LEU A 39 -1.45 -33.23 1.61
N PHE A 40 -1.65 -34.54 1.51
CA PHE A 40 -2.63 -35.17 0.62
C PHE A 40 -2.52 -34.73 -0.86
N LYS A 41 -1.36 -34.23 -1.31
CA LYS A 41 -1.14 -33.63 -2.65
C LYS A 41 -1.96 -32.37 -2.99
N TYR A 42 -2.83 -31.88 -2.10
CA TYR A 42 -3.72 -30.73 -2.38
C TYR A 42 -3.50 -29.54 -1.45
N ILE A 43 -3.12 -29.79 -0.20
CA ILE A 43 -2.98 -28.74 0.82
C ILE A 43 -1.50 -28.45 1.01
N SER A 44 -1.08 -27.23 0.72
CA SER A 44 0.29 -26.78 1.00
C SER A 44 0.33 -26.18 2.40
N ILE A 45 1.17 -26.72 3.27
CA ILE A 45 1.38 -26.23 4.63
C ILE A 45 2.83 -25.80 4.77
N ASN A 46 3.02 -24.59 5.31
CA ASN A 46 4.32 -23.99 5.49
C ASN A 46 4.45 -23.49 6.94
N PRO A 47 4.90 -24.36 7.86
CA PRO A 47 5.33 -23.94 9.18
C PRO A 47 6.66 -23.18 9.07
N SER A 48 6.80 -22.16 9.89
CA SER A 48 8.00 -21.35 10.01
C SER A 48 8.24 -20.94 11.46
N ILE A 49 9.46 -21.09 11.92
CA ILE A 49 9.92 -20.64 13.23
C ILE A 49 11.05 -19.64 12.99
N ASN A 50 10.94 -18.46 13.60
CA ASN A 50 12.03 -17.48 13.63
C ASN A 50 12.49 -17.31 15.07
N ILE A 51 13.78 -17.49 15.32
CA ILE A 51 14.41 -17.35 16.64
C ILE A 51 15.52 -16.32 16.53
N LYS A 52 15.60 -15.42 17.49
CA LYS A 52 16.66 -14.43 17.65
C LYS A 52 17.21 -14.53 19.06
N SER A 53 18.48 -14.91 19.18
CA SER A 53 19.22 -14.95 20.44
C SER A 53 20.27 -13.83 20.45
N ILE A 54 20.26 -12.98 21.48
CA ILE A 54 21.23 -11.91 21.67
C ILE A 54 21.98 -12.17 22.96
N TRP A 55 23.30 -12.20 22.89
CA TRP A 55 24.18 -12.45 24.01
C TRP A 55 24.88 -11.15 24.35
N VAL A 56 24.87 -10.76 25.61
CA VAL A 56 25.50 -9.54 26.12
C VAL A 56 26.36 -9.89 27.33
N ASN A 57 27.42 -9.11 27.53
CA ASN A 57 28.34 -9.26 28.67
C ASN A 57 27.93 -8.44 29.90
N GLN A 58 26.80 -7.75 29.85
CA GLN A 58 26.28 -6.90 30.93
C GLN A 58 24.75 -6.90 30.90
N THR A 59 24.13 -6.94 32.08
CA THR A 59 22.68 -6.84 32.29
C THR A 59 22.37 -5.76 33.31
N LYS A 60 21.09 -5.39 33.44
CA LYS A 60 20.60 -4.48 34.48
C LYS A 60 19.95 -5.26 35.61
N VAL A 61 20.18 -4.82 36.84
CA VAL A 61 19.45 -5.27 38.03
C VAL A 61 18.90 -4.06 38.76
N GLY A 62 17.69 -4.17 39.30
CA GLY A 62 17.15 -3.17 40.20
C GLY A 62 17.36 -3.54 41.65
N VAL A 63 17.65 -2.52 42.45
CA VAL A 63 17.64 -2.64 43.91
C VAL A 63 16.66 -1.60 44.44
N TRP A 64 15.82 -2.01 45.38
CA TRP A 64 14.96 -1.09 46.12
C TRP A 64 15.81 -0.34 47.15
N LYS A 65 15.85 0.99 47.03
CA LYS A 65 16.59 1.85 47.95
C LYS A 65 15.88 3.19 48.11
N ASP A 66 15.73 3.65 49.34
CA ASP A 66 15.18 4.96 49.68
C ASP A 66 13.82 5.26 49.00
N SER A 67 12.92 4.27 48.99
CA SER A 67 11.59 4.34 48.33
C SER A 67 11.61 4.50 46.81
N THR A 68 12.76 4.22 46.16
CA THR A 68 12.91 4.26 44.70
C THR A 68 13.64 3.02 44.19
N ILE A 69 13.51 2.77 42.89
CA ILE A 69 14.19 1.65 42.21
C ILE A 69 15.42 2.21 41.50
N GLU A 70 16.60 1.85 41.99
CA GLU A 70 17.87 2.19 41.35
C GLU A 70 18.33 1.03 40.46
N LYS A 71 18.77 1.33 39.24
CA LYS A 71 19.22 0.33 38.26
C LYS A 71 20.73 0.32 38.15
N TYR A 72 21.33 -0.83 38.42
CA TYR A 72 22.75 -1.06 38.37
C TYR A 72 23.13 -1.95 37.19
N ASP A 73 24.31 -1.72 36.65
CA ASP A 73 24.92 -2.62 35.68
C ASP A 73 25.54 -3.82 36.38
N GLN A 74 25.10 -5.02 36.01
CA GLN A 74 25.69 -6.28 36.44
C GLN A 74 26.47 -6.90 35.28
N SER A 75 27.79 -6.96 35.42
CA SER A 75 28.67 -7.67 34.49
C SER A 75 28.44 -9.17 34.55
N GLY A 76 28.35 -9.81 33.38
CA GLY A 76 28.11 -11.24 33.26
C GLY A 76 27.54 -11.59 31.88
N LEU A 77 27.88 -12.78 31.38
CA LEU A 77 27.33 -13.26 30.12
C LEU A 77 25.86 -13.66 30.32
N ALA A 78 24.96 -13.01 29.59
CA ALA A 78 23.54 -13.34 29.58
C ALA A 78 23.03 -13.40 28.14
N ALA A 79 22.08 -14.30 27.90
CA ALA A 79 21.46 -14.48 26.59
C ALA A 79 19.95 -14.24 26.67
N ARG A 80 19.43 -13.47 25.70
CA ARG A 80 18.00 -13.27 25.49
C ARG A 80 17.59 -13.89 24.18
N THR A 81 16.76 -14.93 24.25
CA THR A 81 16.22 -15.64 23.09
C THR A 81 14.73 -15.35 22.92
N THR A 82 14.38 -14.70 21.83
CA THR A 82 13.00 -14.42 21.42
C THR A 82 12.66 -15.14 20.14
N GLY A 83 11.39 -15.35 19.86
CA GLY A 83 10.97 -16.00 18.63
C GLY A 83 9.52 -15.79 18.26
N SER A 84 9.19 -16.29 17.08
CA SER A 84 7.83 -16.32 16.57
C SER A 84 7.62 -17.61 15.79
N PHE A 85 6.38 -18.06 15.79
CA PHE A 85 5.93 -19.25 15.09
C PHE A 85 4.79 -18.88 14.15
N SER A 86 4.80 -19.41 12.93
CA SER A 86 3.64 -19.34 12.06
C SER A 86 3.44 -20.62 11.27
N ILE A 87 2.19 -20.94 10.97
CA ILE A 87 1.82 -22.04 10.08
C ILE A 87 0.84 -21.48 9.05
N ASN A 88 1.22 -21.57 7.78
CA ASN A 88 0.37 -21.12 6.68
C ASN A 88 -0.10 -22.32 5.86
N GLY A 89 -1.41 -22.54 5.80
CA GLY A 89 -2.07 -23.53 4.96
C GLY A 89 -2.76 -22.88 3.76
N ASN A 90 -2.66 -23.45 2.58
CA ASN A 90 -3.45 -23.06 1.42
C ASN A 90 -3.84 -24.26 0.54
N THR A 91 -4.91 -24.11 -0.23
CA THR A 91 -5.32 -25.07 -1.26
C THR A 91 -5.91 -24.34 -2.45
N LYS A 92 -6.16 -25.06 -3.55
CA LYS A 92 -6.86 -24.55 -4.73
C LYS A 92 -8.01 -25.48 -5.06
N ILE A 93 -9.21 -24.90 -5.12
CA ILE A 93 -10.45 -25.56 -5.48
C ILE A 93 -10.89 -25.02 -6.83
N TYR A 94 -11.28 -25.91 -7.74
CA TYR A 94 -11.67 -25.56 -9.10
C TYR A 94 -13.14 -25.89 -9.33
N GLY A 95 -13.92 -24.94 -9.83
CA GLY A 95 -15.29 -25.10 -10.30
C GLY A 95 -15.40 -24.77 -11.78
N LEU A 96 -16.20 -25.53 -12.52
CA LEU A 96 -16.53 -25.31 -13.93
C LEU A 96 -18.04 -25.26 -14.08
N PHE A 97 -18.55 -24.11 -14.50
CA PHE A 97 -19.98 -23.85 -14.66
C PHE A 97 -20.28 -23.68 -16.15
N PRO A 98 -20.85 -24.69 -16.83
CA PRO A 98 -21.29 -24.56 -18.21
C PRO A 98 -22.51 -23.63 -18.26
N ILE A 99 -22.32 -22.43 -18.79
CA ILE A 99 -23.38 -21.43 -18.95
C ILE A 99 -23.30 -20.99 -20.42
N PRO A 100 -23.93 -21.75 -21.34
CA PRO A 100 -23.93 -21.44 -22.77
C PRO A 100 -24.84 -20.24 -23.02
N PHE A 101 -24.30 -19.04 -22.81
CA PHE A 101 -25.00 -17.78 -23.01
C PHE A 101 -24.21 -16.88 -23.96
N GLY A 102 -24.76 -16.67 -25.17
CA GLY A 102 -24.09 -15.94 -26.23
C GLY A 102 -22.73 -16.57 -26.58
N PRO A 103 -21.64 -15.80 -26.66
CA PRO A 103 -20.31 -16.36 -26.93
C PRO A 103 -19.73 -17.10 -25.73
N VAL A 104 -20.30 -17.03 -24.52
CA VAL A 104 -19.75 -17.71 -23.34
C VAL A 104 -20.16 -19.18 -23.35
N LYS A 105 -19.18 -20.09 -23.29
CA LYS A 105 -19.39 -21.54 -23.23
C LYS A 105 -19.35 -22.05 -21.78
N THR A 106 -18.38 -21.58 -21.00
CA THR A 106 -18.15 -22.06 -19.63
C THR A 106 -17.49 -20.97 -18.79
N ILE A 107 -17.92 -20.83 -17.54
CA ILE A 107 -17.26 -20.03 -16.52
C ILE A 107 -16.46 -20.95 -15.60
N ARG A 108 -15.16 -20.70 -15.48
CA ARG A 108 -14.27 -21.35 -14.52
C ARG A 108 -14.11 -20.45 -13.30
N HIS A 109 -14.32 -21.02 -12.12
CA HIS A 109 -13.99 -20.39 -10.84
C HIS A 109 -12.82 -21.13 -10.21
N VAL A 110 -11.78 -20.38 -9.84
CA VAL A 110 -10.65 -20.89 -9.06
C VAL A 110 -10.69 -20.23 -7.70
N MET A 111 -10.98 -21.00 -6.67
CA MET A 111 -11.03 -20.57 -5.28
C MET A 111 -9.74 -21.01 -4.59
N SER A 112 -8.99 -20.06 -4.04
CA SER A 112 -7.73 -20.32 -3.31
C SER A 112 -7.89 -19.85 -1.86
N PRO A 113 -8.47 -20.69 -0.98
CA PRO A 113 -8.51 -20.39 0.44
C PRO A 113 -7.13 -20.55 1.07
N SER A 114 -6.84 -19.69 2.05
CA SER A 114 -5.63 -19.71 2.84
C SER A 114 -5.96 -19.42 4.31
N ILE A 115 -5.34 -20.17 5.21
CA ILE A 115 -5.41 -19.95 6.66
C ILE A 115 -3.99 -19.84 7.19
N GLY A 116 -3.71 -18.85 8.02
CA GLY A 116 -2.37 -18.62 8.58
C GLY A 116 -2.44 -18.39 10.08
N PHE A 117 -1.92 -19.31 10.89
CA PHE A 117 -1.73 -19.08 12.31
C PHE A 117 -0.39 -18.40 12.54
N SER A 118 -0.36 -17.37 13.39
CA SER A 118 0.87 -16.68 13.80
C SER A 118 0.85 -16.42 15.29
N TRP A 119 1.95 -16.76 15.96
CA TRP A 119 2.13 -16.60 17.39
C TRP A 119 3.50 -16.00 17.72
N THR A 120 3.47 -14.98 18.56
CA THR A 120 4.63 -14.38 19.21
C THR A 120 4.28 -14.28 20.69
N PRO A 121 4.99 -15.01 21.57
CA PRO A 121 4.76 -14.94 23.01
C PRO A 121 5.03 -13.55 23.59
N ASP A 122 4.43 -13.27 24.74
CA ASP A 122 4.90 -12.24 25.66
C ASP A 122 6.08 -12.81 26.44
N PHE A 123 7.29 -12.29 26.20
CA PHE A 123 8.52 -12.79 26.82
C PHE A 123 8.74 -12.25 28.24
N SER A 124 7.78 -11.50 28.80
CA SER A 124 7.77 -11.11 30.20
C SER A 124 7.09 -12.08 31.14
N LYS A 125 6.49 -13.15 30.59
CA LYS A 125 5.79 -14.19 31.32
C LYS A 125 6.43 -15.53 31.05
N ASP A 126 6.13 -16.49 31.92
CA ASP A 126 6.55 -17.88 31.77
C ASP A 126 6.13 -18.44 30.41
N LEU A 127 7.09 -19.02 29.70
CA LEU A 127 6.85 -19.68 28.43
C LEU A 127 6.81 -21.19 28.66
N PHE A 128 5.63 -21.79 28.49
CA PHE A 128 5.39 -23.21 28.78
C PHE A 128 5.70 -23.61 30.23
N GLY A 129 5.45 -22.69 31.19
CA GLY A 129 5.72 -22.91 32.62
C GLY A 129 7.18 -22.76 33.01
N VAL A 130 8.02 -22.21 32.12
CA VAL A 130 9.42 -21.92 32.39
C VAL A 130 9.63 -20.42 32.31
N ASP A 131 10.09 -19.83 33.41
CA ASP A 131 10.58 -18.45 33.40
C ASP A 131 11.86 -18.39 32.56
N LEU A 132 11.88 -17.46 31.60
CA LEU A 132 13.01 -17.23 30.72
C LEU A 132 14.12 -16.43 31.42
N GLY A 133 13.85 -15.89 32.62
CA GLY A 133 14.79 -15.13 33.42
C GLY A 133 15.16 -13.80 32.77
N TYR A 134 14.31 -13.25 31.90
CA TYR A 134 14.55 -11.94 31.25
C TYR A 134 14.17 -10.77 32.15
N PHE A 135 13.35 -11.06 33.16
CA PHE A 135 12.88 -10.11 34.14
C PHE A 135 13.45 -10.47 35.51
N SER A 136 13.85 -9.47 36.27
CA SER A 136 14.27 -9.63 37.66
C SER A 136 13.29 -8.89 38.55
N ASP A 137 12.70 -9.63 39.48
CA ASP A 137 11.85 -9.05 40.50
C ASP A 137 12.67 -8.24 41.49
N VAL A 138 12.17 -7.07 41.85
CA VAL A 138 12.72 -6.18 42.86
C VAL A 138 11.88 -6.34 44.11
N THR A 139 12.51 -6.76 45.20
CA THR A 139 11.86 -6.95 46.49
C THR A 139 12.13 -5.80 47.45
N ASP A 140 11.19 -5.50 48.34
CA ASP A 140 11.41 -4.61 49.48
C ASP A 140 12.28 -5.28 50.56
N GLU A 141 12.59 -4.53 51.62
CA GLU A 141 13.32 -5.01 52.80
C GLU A 141 12.56 -6.12 53.56
N MET A 142 11.26 -6.31 53.28
CA MET A 142 10.39 -7.34 53.86
C MET A 142 10.24 -8.57 52.93
N GLY A 143 10.88 -8.58 51.76
CA GLY A 143 10.83 -9.68 50.78
C GLY A 143 9.63 -9.67 49.84
N ASN A 144 8.79 -8.62 49.84
CA ASN A 144 7.66 -8.50 48.91
C ASN A 144 8.14 -7.98 47.55
N VAL A 145 7.71 -8.59 46.45
CA VAL A 145 7.99 -8.12 45.09
C VAL A 145 7.20 -6.82 44.83
N ILE A 146 7.92 -5.73 44.57
CA ILE A 146 7.34 -4.41 44.29
C ILE A 146 7.23 -4.15 42.78
N ASP A 147 8.21 -4.59 42.00
CA ASP A 147 8.26 -4.38 40.55
C ASP A 147 9.12 -5.45 39.87
N SER A 148 9.03 -5.54 38.54
CA SER A 148 9.81 -6.47 37.73
C SER A 148 10.53 -5.74 36.58
N ILE A 149 11.86 -5.81 36.60
CA ILE A 149 12.71 -5.06 35.67
C ILE A 149 13.21 -5.96 34.55
N ASP A 150 13.14 -5.44 33.34
CA ASP A 150 13.77 -6.07 32.18
C ASP A 150 15.30 -5.96 32.26
N ARG A 151 15.96 -7.11 32.47
CA ARG A 151 17.41 -7.23 32.64
C ARG A 151 18.20 -6.79 31.41
N PHE A 152 17.56 -6.78 30.24
CA PHE A 152 18.21 -6.43 28.97
C PHE A 152 17.92 -4.99 28.54
N SER A 153 16.96 -4.31 29.19
CA SER A 153 16.62 -2.92 28.84
C SER A 153 17.79 -1.97 29.12
N GLY A 154 18.22 -1.22 28.10
CA GLY A 154 19.37 -0.31 28.18
C GLY A 154 20.73 -0.98 27.93
N THR A 155 20.76 -2.30 27.71
CA THR A 155 21.92 -3.01 27.16
C THR A 155 21.90 -2.96 25.63
N MET A 156 22.96 -3.43 24.98
CA MET A 156 22.98 -3.60 23.52
C MET A 156 21.95 -4.61 22.98
N ALA A 157 21.38 -5.47 23.83
CA ALA A 157 20.29 -6.35 23.44
C ALA A 157 18.96 -5.61 23.25
N GLY A 158 18.82 -4.41 23.84
CA GLY A 158 17.56 -3.68 23.89
C GLY A 158 16.48 -4.38 24.73
N SER A 159 15.35 -3.69 24.89
CA SER A 159 14.26 -4.19 25.73
C SER A 159 13.63 -5.48 25.19
N THR A 160 13.17 -6.29 26.12
CA THR A 160 12.48 -7.56 25.89
C THR A 160 11.04 -7.29 25.44
N PRO A 161 10.57 -7.86 24.31
CA PRO A 161 9.21 -7.69 23.83
C PRO A 161 8.18 -8.23 24.83
N ARG A 162 7.19 -7.41 25.20
CA ARG A 162 6.15 -7.75 26.19
C ARG A 162 4.74 -7.91 25.59
N THR A 163 4.62 -7.96 24.27
CA THR A 163 3.32 -7.99 23.61
C THR A 163 3.08 -9.33 22.98
N GLU A 164 2.11 -10.09 23.51
CA GLU A 164 1.66 -11.30 22.85
C GLU A 164 0.91 -10.96 21.56
N ARG A 165 1.24 -11.67 20.47
CA ARG A 165 0.43 -11.70 19.26
C ARG A 165 0.04 -13.13 18.98
N LYS A 166 -1.26 -13.41 18.92
CA LYS A 166 -1.76 -14.75 18.63
C LYS A 166 -2.93 -14.61 17.68
N SER A 167 -2.72 -14.83 16.39
CA SER A 167 -3.77 -14.57 15.39
C SER A 167 -3.91 -15.66 14.35
N ILE A 168 -5.14 -15.89 13.92
CA ILE A 168 -5.44 -16.65 12.71
C ILE A 168 -5.84 -15.66 11.62
N ASN A 169 -5.17 -15.74 10.47
CA ASN A 169 -5.47 -14.97 9.28
C ASN A 169 -6.27 -15.85 8.32
N PHE A 170 -7.38 -15.33 7.81
CA PHE A 170 -8.19 -15.97 6.79
C PHE A 170 -8.07 -15.18 5.51
N GLY A 171 -7.76 -15.87 4.42
CA GLY A 171 -7.68 -15.30 3.09
C GLY A 171 -8.46 -16.16 2.10
N LEU A 172 -9.17 -15.52 1.19
CA LEU A 172 -9.86 -16.19 0.10
C LEU A 172 -9.62 -15.44 -1.20
N ASN A 173 -8.93 -16.06 -2.15
CA ASN A 173 -8.72 -15.50 -3.47
C ASN A 173 -9.55 -16.26 -4.51
N ASN A 174 -10.51 -15.57 -5.10
CA ASN A 174 -11.38 -16.07 -6.16
C ASN A 174 -10.93 -15.50 -7.51
N ILE A 175 -10.83 -16.35 -8.52
CA ILE A 175 -10.56 -15.95 -9.90
C ILE A 175 -11.66 -16.54 -10.78
N PHE A 176 -12.37 -15.69 -11.51
CA PHE A 176 -13.39 -16.06 -12.48
C PHE A 176 -12.85 -15.85 -13.90
N GLN A 177 -12.91 -16.89 -14.71
CA GLN A 177 -12.45 -16.91 -16.10
C GLN A 177 -13.59 -17.41 -16.98
N ALA A 178 -13.72 -16.92 -18.20
CA ALA A 178 -14.66 -17.46 -19.18
C ALA A 178 -13.91 -18.08 -20.35
N LYS A 179 -14.48 -19.15 -20.89
CA LYS A 179 -14.16 -19.66 -22.20
C LYS A 179 -15.23 -19.18 -23.17
N LEU A 180 -14.81 -18.44 -24.19
CA LEU A 180 -15.66 -17.93 -25.26
C LEU A 180 -15.54 -18.82 -26.49
N ASN A 181 -16.66 -19.06 -27.16
CA ASN A 181 -16.71 -19.63 -28.49
C ASN A 181 -16.72 -18.49 -29.50
N THR A 182 -15.57 -18.22 -30.12
CA THR A 182 -15.50 -17.36 -31.31
C THR A 182 -15.50 -18.26 -32.53
N SER A 183 -16.03 -17.77 -33.66
CA SER A 183 -16.43 -18.54 -34.86
C SER A 183 -15.51 -19.68 -35.32
N ASP A 184 -14.21 -19.66 -35.01
CA ASP A 184 -13.27 -20.77 -35.27
C ASP A 184 -12.28 -21.10 -34.13
N LYS A 185 -12.29 -20.39 -32.98
CA LYS A 185 -11.33 -20.60 -31.89
C LYS A 185 -11.93 -20.35 -30.51
N GLU A 186 -11.60 -21.22 -29.57
CA GLU A 186 -11.91 -21.00 -28.15
C GLU A 186 -10.97 -19.95 -27.54
N LYS A 187 -11.51 -18.85 -27.02
CA LYS A 187 -10.73 -17.79 -26.36
C LYS A 187 -10.97 -17.82 -24.86
N LYS A 188 -9.90 -17.86 -24.07
CA LYS A 188 -9.96 -17.71 -22.62
C LYS A 188 -9.81 -16.24 -22.23
N ILE A 189 -10.69 -15.74 -21.36
CA ILE A 189 -10.60 -14.40 -20.79
C ILE A 189 -10.73 -14.43 -19.27
N ASP A 190 -10.00 -13.55 -18.58
CA ASP A 190 -10.21 -13.31 -17.15
C ASP A 190 -11.37 -12.32 -16.97
N LEU A 191 -12.38 -12.72 -16.21
CA LEU A 191 -13.52 -11.88 -15.92
C LEU A 191 -13.25 -11.00 -14.71
N MET A 192 -12.84 -11.62 -13.60
CA MET A 192 -12.73 -10.93 -12.32
C MET A 192 -11.84 -11.72 -11.36
N SER A 193 -11.08 -10.99 -10.54
CA SER A 193 -10.45 -11.52 -9.33
C SER A 193 -11.10 -10.88 -8.12
N TRP A 194 -11.39 -11.65 -7.09
CA TRP A 194 -11.97 -11.19 -5.83
C TRP A 194 -11.21 -11.78 -4.66
N ARG A 195 -10.53 -10.92 -3.91
CA ARG A 195 -9.77 -11.26 -2.71
C ARG A 195 -10.54 -10.83 -1.48
N MET A 196 -10.62 -11.69 -0.49
CA MET A 196 -11.16 -11.39 0.82
C MET A 196 -10.12 -11.73 1.87
N ASN A 197 -9.98 -10.89 2.89
CA ASN A 197 -9.11 -11.16 4.01
C ASN A 197 -9.68 -10.61 5.31
N THR A 198 -9.50 -11.36 6.39
CA THR A 198 -9.77 -10.96 7.78
C THR A 198 -8.82 -11.73 8.68
N SER A 199 -8.74 -11.36 9.95
CA SER A 199 -7.95 -12.08 10.95
C SER A 199 -8.65 -12.06 12.28
N TYR A 200 -8.35 -13.02 13.14
CA TYR A 200 -8.84 -13.11 14.51
C TYR A 200 -7.64 -13.12 15.46
N ASN A 201 -7.50 -12.10 16.31
CA ASN A 201 -6.45 -12.00 17.31
C ASN A 201 -6.96 -12.48 18.67
N PHE A 202 -6.46 -13.61 19.14
CA PHE A 202 -6.75 -14.22 20.43
C PHE A 202 -6.09 -13.50 21.61
N ALA A 203 -5.04 -12.71 21.37
CA ALA A 203 -4.32 -11.98 22.41
C ALA A 203 -4.88 -10.57 22.68
N ALA A 204 -5.94 -10.16 21.98
CA ALA A 204 -6.53 -8.83 22.17
C ALA A 204 -7.58 -8.83 23.29
N ASP A 205 -7.64 -7.76 24.10
CA ASP A 205 -8.63 -7.63 25.19
C ASP A 205 -10.08 -7.48 24.69
N SER A 206 -10.23 -7.06 23.43
CA SER A 206 -11.51 -6.94 22.74
C SER A 206 -11.31 -6.80 21.24
N LEU A 207 -12.41 -6.86 20.49
CA LEU A 207 -12.41 -6.68 19.03
C LEU A 207 -11.46 -7.66 18.31
N HIS A 208 -11.55 -8.94 18.68
CA HIS A 208 -10.66 -10.01 18.17
C HIS A 208 -10.62 -10.10 16.64
N PHE A 209 -11.77 -10.07 15.95
CA PHE A 209 -11.83 -9.97 14.49
C PHE A 209 -11.33 -8.61 13.98
N SER A 210 -10.46 -8.63 12.99
CA SER A 210 -10.15 -7.47 12.18
C SER A 210 -11.17 -7.30 11.05
N ASN A 211 -11.27 -6.07 10.53
CA ASN A 211 -12.18 -5.75 9.45
C ASN A 211 -12.03 -6.71 8.26
N LEU A 212 -13.17 -7.15 7.72
CA LEU A 212 -13.22 -7.92 6.48
C LEU A 212 -12.95 -6.99 5.31
N ARG A 213 -11.77 -7.12 4.71
CA ARG A 213 -11.40 -6.40 3.50
C ARG A 213 -11.68 -7.26 2.28
N SER A 214 -12.33 -6.68 1.28
CA SER A 214 -12.62 -7.30 -0.02
C SER A 214 -12.05 -6.42 -1.12
N SER A 215 -11.32 -7.01 -2.07
CA SER A 215 -10.80 -6.33 -3.25
C SER A 215 -11.23 -7.09 -4.50
N ILE A 216 -11.99 -6.43 -5.36
CA ILE A 216 -12.46 -6.96 -6.63
C ILE A 216 -11.75 -6.19 -7.74
N ARG A 217 -11.14 -6.90 -8.69
CA ARG A 217 -10.51 -6.34 -9.88
C ARG A 217 -10.99 -7.06 -11.12
N THR A 218 -11.36 -6.31 -12.15
CA THR A 218 -11.70 -6.83 -13.47
C THR A 218 -10.94 -6.07 -14.56
N LYS A 219 -10.47 -6.81 -15.56
CA LYS A 219 -9.86 -6.29 -16.78
C LYS A 219 -10.59 -6.88 -17.98
N LEU A 220 -11.83 -6.45 -18.20
CA LEU A 220 -12.65 -7.03 -19.25
C LEU A 220 -12.17 -6.55 -20.62
N ALA A 221 -11.55 -7.48 -21.37
CA ALA A 221 -11.12 -7.33 -22.76
C ALA A 221 -10.30 -6.04 -23.06
N GLY A 222 -9.50 -5.57 -22.10
CA GLY A 222 -8.63 -4.38 -22.25
C GLY A 222 -9.36 -3.04 -22.37
N LYS A 223 -10.71 -3.02 -22.28
CA LYS A 223 -11.53 -1.81 -22.44
C LYS A 223 -12.06 -1.25 -21.12
N LEU A 224 -12.28 -2.14 -20.14
CA LEU A 224 -12.73 -1.79 -18.81
C LEU A 224 -11.70 -2.25 -17.78
N ASN A 225 -11.19 -1.29 -17.00
CA ASN A 225 -10.47 -1.60 -15.77
C ASN A 225 -11.34 -1.12 -14.61
N LEU A 226 -11.81 -2.04 -13.78
CA LEU A 226 -12.59 -1.73 -12.58
C LEU A 226 -11.91 -2.35 -11.37
N ASP A 227 -11.64 -1.50 -10.39
CA ASP A 227 -11.03 -1.82 -9.11
C ASP A 227 -11.99 -1.38 -8.00
N ILE A 228 -12.44 -2.32 -7.18
CA ILE A 228 -13.35 -2.10 -6.06
C ILE A 228 -12.65 -2.61 -4.80
N SER A 229 -12.60 -1.78 -3.76
CA SER A 229 -12.08 -2.12 -2.43
C SER A 229 -13.13 -1.79 -1.39
N ILE A 230 -13.57 -2.80 -0.64
CA ILE A 230 -14.64 -2.70 0.34
C ILE A 230 -14.09 -3.16 1.70
N THR A 231 -14.42 -2.44 2.76
CA THR A 231 -14.07 -2.78 4.13
C THR A 231 -15.33 -2.87 4.97
N HIS A 232 -15.52 -4.02 5.62
CA HIS A 232 -16.60 -4.21 6.58
C HIS A 232 -16.04 -4.38 8.00
N ASP A 233 -16.76 -3.86 8.98
CA ASP A 233 -16.50 -4.03 10.40
C ASP A 233 -17.47 -5.08 10.97
N PHE A 234 -16.97 -6.04 11.74
CA PHE A 234 -17.80 -7.08 12.35
C PHE A 234 -18.59 -6.57 13.55
N TYR A 235 -18.20 -5.44 14.13
CA TYR A 235 -18.77 -4.94 15.38
C TYR A 235 -19.81 -3.86 15.16
N ASP A 236 -20.72 -3.76 16.13
CA ASP A 236 -21.68 -2.67 16.19
C ASP A 236 -21.01 -1.37 16.66
N PHE A 237 -21.70 -0.24 16.45
CA PHE A 237 -21.21 1.09 16.77
C PHE A 237 -22.21 1.84 17.65
N ASP A 238 -21.78 2.20 18.86
CA ASP A 238 -22.54 3.03 19.76
C ASP A 238 -22.38 4.51 19.36
N LYS A 239 -23.43 5.08 18.79
CA LYS A 239 -23.48 6.48 18.35
C LYS A 239 -23.36 7.47 19.50
N ASN A 240 -23.86 7.14 20.69
CA ASN A 240 -23.83 8.02 21.84
C ASN A 240 -22.41 8.10 22.43
N LYS A 241 -21.71 6.96 22.48
CA LYS A 241 -20.32 6.88 22.98
C LYS A 241 -19.27 7.09 21.88
N ASN A 242 -19.70 7.30 20.64
CA ASN A 242 -18.86 7.49 19.46
C ASN A 242 -17.74 6.42 19.33
N ARG A 243 -18.09 5.15 19.60
CA ARG A 243 -17.11 4.05 19.59
C ARG A 243 -17.73 2.72 19.19
N ARG A 244 -16.89 1.82 18.70
CA ARG A 244 -17.25 0.41 18.47
C ARG A 244 -17.60 -0.27 19.80
N THR A 245 -18.63 -1.11 19.78
CA THR A 245 -18.97 -1.98 20.90
C THR A 245 -18.21 -3.31 20.75
N LYS A 246 -18.13 -4.10 21.82
CA LYS A 246 -17.56 -5.46 21.75
C LYS A 246 -18.51 -6.45 21.07
N GLU A 247 -19.75 -6.04 20.82
CA GLU A 247 -20.81 -6.88 20.26
C GLU A 247 -20.72 -6.92 18.74
N TYR A 248 -21.00 -8.08 18.16
CA TYR A 248 -21.07 -8.22 16.71
C TYR A 248 -22.31 -7.53 16.16
N ASN A 249 -22.16 -6.86 15.03
CA ASN A 249 -23.29 -6.33 14.28
C ASN A 249 -24.12 -7.50 13.73
N LYS A 250 -25.41 -7.52 14.04
CA LYS A 250 -26.34 -8.60 13.67
C LYS A 250 -27.56 -8.02 12.95
N ASN A 251 -28.12 -8.79 12.04
CA ASN A 251 -29.41 -8.46 11.42
C ASN A 251 -30.60 -8.80 12.36
N SER A 252 -31.83 -8.53 11.91
CA SER A 252 -33.07 -8.85 12.64
C SER A 252 -33.21 -10.31 13.05
N ASN A 253 -32.51 -11.23 12.35
CA ASN A 253 -32.55 -12.66 12.60
C ASN A 253 -31.37 -13.15 13.47
N GLY A 254 -30.59 -12.23 14.04
CA GLY A 254 -29.45 -12.55 14.90
C GLY A 254 -28.18 -13.01 14.16
N ILE A 255 -28.17 -12.97 12.83
CA ILE A 255 -27.03 -13.40 12.01
C ILE A 255 -26.03 -12.25 11.92
N ILE A 256 -24.74 -12.55 12.10
CA ILE A 256 -23.65 -11.56 11.97
C ILE A 256 -23.68 -10.97 10.57
N PHE A 257 -23.83 -9.65 10.50
CA PHE A 257 -23.89 -8.88 9.26
C PHE A 257 -22.88 -7.73 9.35
N PRO A 258 -21.64 -7.92 8.88
CA PRO A 258 -20.59 -6.92 9.00
C PRO A 258 -21.00 -5.58 8.37
N ARG A 259 -20.84 -4.48 9.11
CA ARG A 259 -21.21 -3.13 8.69
C ARG A 259 -20.23 -2.63 7.62
N LEU A 260 -20.75 -2.10 6.52
CA LEU A 260 -19.93 -1.40 5.53
C LEU A 260 -19.36 -0.12 6.14
N ILE A 261 -18.05 -0.03 6.29
CA ILE A 261 -17.37 1.17 6.83
C ILE A 261 -16.53 1.90 5.78
N GLY A 262 -16.31 1.27 4.62
CA GLY A 262 -15.63 1.94 3.52
C GLY A 262 -15.78 1.21 2.20
N ALA A 263 -15.95 1.97 1.12
CA ALA A 263 -15.94 1.48 -0.24
C ALA A 263 -15.15 2.45 -1.12
N ARG A 264 -14.24 1.92 -1.94
CA ARG A 264 -13.53 2.67 -2.98
C ARG A 264 -13.75 1.95 -4.29
N ILE A 265 -14.31 2.65 -5.26
CA ILE A 265 -14.57 2.13 -6.60
C ILE A 265 -13.85 3.05 -7.57
N SER A 266 -12.99 2.49 -8.41
CA SER A 266 -12.36 3.22 -9.50
C SER A 266 -12.54 2.45 -10.79
N THR A 267 -13.00 3.14 -11.83
CA THR A 267 -13.11 2.58 -13.17
C THR A 267 -12.54 3.52 -14.22
N GLY A 268 -11.93 2.94 -15.26
CA GLY A 268 -11.36 3.65 -16.39
C GLY A 268 -11.88 3.10 -17.70
N PHE A 269 -12.35 4.00 -18.56
CA PHE A 269 -12.77 3.72 -19.93
C PHE A 269 -11.85 4.45 -20.90
N ARG A 270 -11.44 3.75 -21.95
CA ARG A 270 -10.80 4.35 -23.11
C ARG A 270 -11.69 4.17 -24.32
N LEU A 271 -12.19 5.29 -24.82
CA LEU A 271 -13.00 5.36 -26.02
C LEU A 271 -12.13 5.89 -27.17
N VAL A 272 -12.23 5.30 -28.35
CA VAL A 272 -11.44 5.68 -29.52
C VAL A 272 -12.35 5.70 -30.74
N GLY A 273 -12.35 6.83 -31.46
CA GLY A 273 -13.02 6.95 -32.75
C GLY A 273 -12.05 6.73 -33.90
N LYS A 274 -12.35 5.76 -34.77
CA LYS A 274 -11.62 5.55 -36.02
C LYS A 274 -12.14 6.50 -37.11
N SER A 275 -11.27 6.92 -38.02
CA SER A 275 -11.67 7.71 -39.20
C SER A 275 -12.46 6.86 -40.18
N TRP A 276 -13.55 7.41 -40.72
CA TRP A 276 -14.35 6.80 -41.79
C TRP A 276 -13.58 6.69 -43.12
N ALA A 277 -12.50 7.44 -43.29
CA ALA A 277 -11.84 7.66 -44.59
C ALA A 277 -10.71 6.67 -44.94
N ASN A 278 -10.70 5.43 -44.43
CA ASN A 278 -9.87 4.36 -45.00
C ASN A 278 -10.28 2.98 -44.45
N THR A 279 -11.18 2.34 -45.19
CA THR A 279 -11.66 0.97 -44.94
C THR A 279 -10.85 -0.05 -45.74
N ASP A 280 -9.55 0.18 -45.96
CA ASP A 280 -8.69 -0.78 -46.64
C ASP A 280 -7.72 -1.45 -45.65
N ASN A 281 -7.95 -2.77 -45.50
CA ASN A 281 -7.11 -3.80 -44.90
C ASN A 281 -6.57 -3.55 -43.48
N ILE A 282 -7.39 -3.90 -42.48
CA ILE A 282 -6.97 -4.04 -41.09
C ILE A 282 -6.51 -5.49 -40.88
N ILE A 283 -5.21 -5.72 -40.95
CA ILE A 283 -4.59 -6.78 -40.13
C ILE A 283 -4.80 -6.32 -38.68
N GLU A 284 -5.61 -7.05 -37.92
CA GLU A 284 -5.71 -6.89 -36.47
C GLU A 284 -4.34 -7.17 -35.83
N LYS A 285 -3.46 -6.17 -35.77
CA LYS A 285 -2.39 -6.17 -34.79
C LYS A 285 -3.02 -5.92 -33.43
N ASP A 286 -3.20 -7.04 -32.73
CA ASP A 286 -3.51 -7.18 -31.32
C ASP A 286 -2.79 -6.08 -30.51
N THR A 287 -3.55 -5.33 -29.71
CA THR A 287 -3.01 -4.21 -28.90
C THR A 287 -2.40 -4.76 -27.60
N ILE A 288 -1.57 -5.80 -27.73
CA ILE A 288 -0.71 -6.33 -26.66
C ILE A 288 0.68 -5.73 -26.84
N GLU A 289 0.79 -4.42 -26.63
CA GLU A 289 2.06 -3.81 -26.21
C GLU A 289 1.71 -2.73 -25.18
N THR A 290 1.68 -3.13 -23.92
CA THR A 290 1.82 -2.21 -22.79
C THR A 290 3.22 -1.63 -22.81
N LYS A 291 3.40 -0.48 -23.47
CA LYS A 291 4.54 0.39 -23.15
C LYS A 291 4.27 1.00 -21.78
N GLU A 292 5.15 0.67 -20.84
CA GLU A 292 5.19 1.23 -19.49
C GLU A 292 5.31 2.76 -19.57
N ASN A 293 4.26 3.48 -19.16
CA ASN A 293 4.38 4.89 -18.88
C ASN A 293 4.96 5.03 -17.48
N ILE A 294 6.28 5.15 -17.39
CA ILE A 294 6.99 5.61 -16.20
C ILE A 294 6.56 7.06 -15.95
N PRO A 295 5.96 7.38 -14.78
CA PRO A 295 5.60 8.76 -14.46
C PRO A 295 6.88 9.49 -14.02
N ASN A 296 7.61 10.11 -14.95
CA ASN A 296 8.63 11.08 -14.59
C ASN A 296 7.95 12.35 -14.07
N THR A 297 8.10 12.56 -12.77
CA THR A 297 7.95 13.84 -12.08
C THR A 297 9.02 14.78 -12.59
N GLU A 298 8.70 15.62 -13.58
CA GLU A 298 9.34 16.93 -13.80
C GLU A 298 8.52 17.74 -14.82
N SER A 299 7.95 18.84 -14.33
CA SER A 299 7.04 19.72 -15.07
C SER A 299 7.82 20.73 -15.92
N THR A 300 8.50 20.32 -16.99
CA THR A 300 9.09 21.28 -17.95
C THR A 300 9.03 20.88 -19.43
N ASN A 301 8.77 19.61 -19.81
CA ASN A 301 8.77 19.21 -21.23
C ASN A 301 7.40 18.78 -21.76
N SER A 302 6.41 19.66 -21.62
CA SER A 302 5.08 19.46 -22.19
C SER A 302 5.05 19.48 -23.73
N LEU A 303 6.12 19.87 -24.41
CA LEU A 303 6.22 19.94 -25.88
C LEU A 303 6.78 18.66 -26.54
N GLN A 304 7.65 17.90 -25.87
CA GLN A 304 8.27 16.69 -26.45
C GLN A 304 7.29 15.51 -26.53
N GLY A 305 6.37 15.36 -25.57
CA GLY A 305 5.28 14.38 -25.63
C GLY A 305 4.24 14.67 -26.73
N ILE A 306 4.26 15.88 -27.32
CA ILE A 306 3.30 16.32 -28.34
C ILE A 306 3.72 15.94 -29.75
N ARG A 307 5.03 15.99 -30.03
CA ARG A 307 5.60 15.73 -31.36
C ARG A 307 5.55 14.25 -31.77
N ASN A 308 5.49 13.31 -30.83
CA ASN A 308 5.56 11.87 -31.12
C ASN A 308 4.24 11.19 -31.51
N THR A 309 3.13 11.92 -31.74
CA THR A 309 1.83 11.31 -32.08
C THR A 309 1.16 11.83 -33.35
N THR A 310 1.81 12.73 -34.10
CA THR A 310 1.34 13.28 -35.38
C THR A 310 1.49 12.24 -36.51
N GLY A 311 0.71 11.17 -36.40
CA GLY A 311 0.62 10.07 -37.36
C GLY A 311 -0.44 9.02 -37.01
N ASN A 312 -1.19 9.22 -35.91
CA ASN A 312 -2.14 8.23 -35.39
C ASN A 312 -3.48 8.29 -36.15
N LYS A 313 -3.96 7.14 -36.67
CA LYS A 313 -5.19 7.01 -37.50
C LYS A 313 -6.52 7.26 -36.77
N ASN A 314 -6.48 7.61 -35.48
CA ASN A 314 -7.68 7.80 -34.66
C ASN A 314 -8.08 9.29 -34.64
N LEU A 315 -9.32 9.59 -35.06
CA LEU A 315 -9.88 10.96 -35.09
C LEU A 315 -10.01 11.55 -33.69
N TRP A 316 -10.33 10.70 -32.71
CA TRP A 316 -10.40 11.11 -31.32
C TRP A 316 -10.11 9.94 -30.38
N ASN A 317 -9.64 10.28 -29.19
CA ASN A 317 -9.65 9.39 -28.04
C ASN A 317 -10.20 10.14 -26.82
N THR A 318 -10.91 9.42 -25.97
CA THR A 318 -11.41 9.95 -24.70
C THR A 318 -11.13 8.93 -23.61
N ASN A 319 -10.38 9.36 -22.60
CA ASN A 319 -10.20 8.62 -21.36
C ASN A 319 -11.16 9.19 -20.33
N VAL A 320 -12.00 8.33 -19.77
CA VAL A 320 -12.90 8.67 -18.66
C VAL A 320 -12.47 7.86 -17.45
N SER A 321 -12.08 8.52 -16.37
CA SER A 321 -11.84 7.89 -15.08
C SER A 321 -12.91 8.31 -14.09
N LEU A 322 -13.54 7.34 -13.45
CA LEU A 322 -14.53 7.55 -12.39
C LEU A 322 -13.94 7.02 -11.09
N SER A 323 -14.05 7.79 -10.02
CA SER A 323 -13.64 7.35 -8.69
C SER A 323 -14.67 7.72 -7.64
N TYR A 324 -15.22 6.70 -6.98
CA TYR A 324 -16.14 6.83 -5.86
C TYR A 324 -15.44 6.37 -4.59
N THR A 325 -15.53 7.15 -3.52
CA THR A 325 -15.05 6.78 -2.19
C THR A 325 -16.13 7.08 -1.16
N HIS A 326 -16.48 6.08 -0.37
CA HIS A 326 -17.36 6.15 0.80
C HIS A 326 -16.56 5.74 2.02
N THR A 327 -16.64 6.52 3.10
CA THR A 327 -16.06 6.18 4.39
C THR A 327 -17.06 6.49 5.49
N GLU A 328 -17.35 5.49 6.31
CA GLU A 328 -18.35 5.53 7.37
C GLU A 328 -17.86 4.70 8.57
N THR A 329 -16.63 4.97 9.01
CA THR A 329 -16.10 4.37 10.24
C THR A 329 -16.94 4.79 11.44
N ASN A 330 -17.26 6.08 11.52
CA ASN A 330 -18.29 6.65 12.38
C ASN A 330 -19.58 6.91 11.57
N PRO A 331 -20.70 6.19 11.84
CA PRO A 331 -22.00 6.43 11.22
C PRO A 331 -22.52 7.88 11.36
N ALA A 332 -22.08 8.63 12.36
CA ALA A 332 -22.51 10.01 12.55
C ALA A 332 -21.87 11.00 11.58
N ASN A 333 -20.75 10.63 10.95
CA ASN A 333 -20.04 11.49 9.99
C ASN A 333 -19.59 10.71 8.74
N PRO A 334 -20.53 10.29 7.88
CA PRO A 334 -20.20 9.64 6.63
C PRO A 334 -19.61 10.65 5.65
N ASN A 335 -18.51 10.29 5.00
CA ASN A 335 -17.93 11.08 3.92
C ASN A 335 -18.01 10.31 2.60
N LYS A 336 -18.50 10.98 1.56
CA LYS A 336 -18.70 10.44 0.22
C LYS A 336 -18.13 11.38 -0.82
N THR A 337 -17.26 10.89 -1.69
CA THR A 337 -16.73 11.63 -2.83
C THR A 337 -16.95 10.84 -4.11
N PHE A 338 -17.41 11.51 -5.17
CA PHE A 338 -17.55 10.92 -6.48
C PHE A 338 -16.97 11.86 -7.54
N TRP A 339 -15.85 11.47 -8.13
CA TRP A 339 -15.14 12.26 -9.12
C TRP A 339 -15.23 11.62 -10.50
N ALA A 340 -15.36 12.45 -11.52
CA ALA A 340 -15.09 12.07 -12.90
C ALA A 340 -13.98 12.94 -13.47
N ASN A 341 -12.95 12.33 -14.04
CA ASN A 341 -11.97 13.02 -14.85
C ASN A 341 -12.09 12.55 -16.29
N THR A 342 -12.08 13.50 -17.21
CA THR A 342 -12.13 13.24 -18.64
C THR A 342 -10.91 13.84 -19.29
N THR A 343 -10.32 13.12 -20.24
CA THR A 343 -9.26 13.63 -21.11
C THR A 343 -9.62 13.21 -22.53
N THR A 344 -10.02 14.17 -23.34
CA THR A 344 -10.39 13.97 -24.74
C THR A 344 -9.33 14.60 -25.62
N THR A 345 -8.73 13.83 -26.52
CA THR A 345 -7.84 14.33 -27.55
C THR A 345 -8.50 14.13 -28.92
N LEU A 346 -8.70 15.23 -29.63
CA LEU A 346 -9.21 15.30 -31.00
C LEU A 346 -8.05 15.55 -31.96
N ASN A 347 -7.87 14.68 -32.95
CA ASN A 347 -6.96 14.85 -34.06
C ASN A 347 -7.77 15.19 -35.32
N LEU A 348 -8.28 16.43 -35.39
CA LEU A 348 -9.18 16.87 -36.48
C LEU A 348 -8.52 16.68 -37.87
N THR A 349 -7.22 16.94 -37.98
CA THR A 349 -6.40 16.63 -39.16
C THR A 349 -4.99 16.21 -38.72
N LYS A 350 -4.13 15.77 -39.65
CA LYS A 350 -2.71 15.44 -39.36
C LYS A 350 -1.93 16.58 -38.69
N LYS A 351 -2.40 17.82 -38.85
CA LYS A 351 -1.73 19.04 -38.36
C LYS A 351 -2.43 19.67 -37.15
N TRP A 352 -3.58 19.16 -36.72
CA TRP A 352 -4.35 19.73 -35.61
C TRP A 352 -4.55 18.71 -34.50
N ARG A 353 -4.25 19.13 -33.27
CA ARG A 353 -4.51 18.33 -32.09
C ARG A 353 -5.07 19.20 -30.97
N ILE A 354 -6.26 18.86 -30.51
CA ILE A 354 -6.94 19.56 -29.42
C ILE A 354 -7.11 18.57 -28.28
N SER A 355 -6.62 18.91 -27.09
CA SER A 355 -6.82 18.13 -25.87
C SER A 355 -7.66 18.92 -24.89
N HIS A 356 -8.81 18.38 -24.52
CA HIS A 356 -9.69 18.91 -23.50
C HIS A 356 -9.61 18.01 -22.26
N ARG A 357 -9.29 18.60 -21.10
CA ARG A 357 -9.32 17.92 -19.81
C ARG A 357 -10.38 18.55 -18.95
N ALA A 358 -11.23 17.76 -18.32
CA ALA A 358 -12.25 18.27 -17.41
C ALA A 358 -12.38 17.37 -16.19
N ARG A 359 -12.56 17.99 -15.01
CA ARG A 359 -12.78 17.33 -13.74
C ARG A 359 -14.11 17.76 -13.16
N PHE A 360 -14.94 16.78 -12.81
CA PHE A 360 -16.27 16.98 -12.26
C PHE A 360 -16.37 16.40 -10.86
N ASP A 361 -16.99 17.15 -9.95
CA ASP A 361 -17.57 16.61 -8.73
C ASP A 361 -18.97 16.08 -9.08
N LEU A 362 -19.11 14.75 -9.17
CA LEU A 362 -20.38 14.12 -9.53
C LEU A 362 -21.37 14.07 -8.36
N ASN A 363 -20.93 14.30 -7.12
CA ASN A 363 -21.88 14.45 -6.00
C ASN A 363 -22.64 15.77 -6.13
N LYS A 364 -21.91 16.86 -6.40
CA LYS A 364 -22.49 18.20 -6.59
C LYS A 364 -22.97 18.46 -8.01
N ARG A 365 -22.57 17.61 -8.96
CA ARG A 365 -22.81 17.76 -10.41
C ARG A 365 -22.16 19.03 -10.98
N GLU A 366 -20.98 19.37 -10.47
CA GLU A 366 -20.26 20.60 -10.80
C GLU A 366 -18.99 20.30 -11.60
N LEU A 367 -18.71 21.14 -12.60
CA LEU A 367 -17.40 21.18 -13.26
C LEU A 367 -16.42 21.97 -12.38
N ILE A 368 -15.45 21.29 -11.79
CA ILE A 368 -14.46 21.93 -10.89
C ILE A 368 -13.36 22.61 -11.68
N SER A 369 -12.90 21.97 -12.76
CA SER A 369 -11.89 22.58 -13.62
C SER A 369 -11.93 21.96 -15.01
N HIS A 370 -11.58 22.79 -16.00
CA HIS A 370 -11.31 22.31 -17.35
C HIS A 370 -10.19 23.10 -18.02
N SER A 371 -9.47 22.45 -18.92
CA SER A 371 -8.43 23.09 -19.71
C SER A 371 -8.42 22.56 -21.13
N PHE A 372 -8.00 23.42 -22.04
CA PHE A 372 -7.81 23.16 -23.45
C PHE A 372 -6.33 23.29 -23.78
N SER A 373 -5.81 22.35 -24.56
CA SER A 373 -4.47 22.39 -25.13
C SER A 373 -4.59 22.16 -26.62
N VAL A 374 -4.35 23.20 -27.40
CA VAL A 374 -4.44 23.20 -28.86
C VAL A 374 -3.03 23.26 -29.43
N TYR A 375 -2.73 22.33 -30.33
CA TYR A 375 -1.49 22.29 -31.09
C TYR A 375 -1.83 22.30 -32.58
N ARG A 376 -1.14 23.16 -33.33
CA ARG A 376 -1.22 23.19 -34.79
C ARG A 376 0.16 23.20 -35.42
N ASP A 377 0.38 22.28 -36.34
CA ASP A 377 1.55 22.23 -37.20
C ASP A 377 1.35 23.13 -38.43
N LEU A 378 2.22 24.12 -38.61
CA LEU A 378 2.24 25.07 -39.73
C LEU A 378 3.48 24.87 -40.63
N HIS A 379 3.99 23.64 -40.72
CA HIS A 379 5.21 23.25 -41.46
C HIS A 379 6.49 23.76 -40.81
N CYS A 380 6.88 25.01 -41.07
CA CYS A 380 8.08 25.64 -40.47
C CYS A 380 7.79 26.25 -39.10
N TRP A 381 6.52 26.55 -38.84
CA TRP A 381 6.04 27.13 -37.59
C TRP A 381 5.22 26.09 -36.82
N GLU A 382 5.13 26.27 -35.51
CA GLU A 382 4.20 25.55 -34.65
C GLU A 382 3.47 26.51 -33.73
N LEU A 383 2.19 26.24 -33.54
CA LEU A 383 1.32 26.97 -32.64
C LEU A 383 0.95 26.06 -31.48
N SER A 384 1.09 26.57 -30.27
CA SER A 384 0.61 25.95 -29.04
C SER A 384 -0.21 26.95 -28.23
N LEU A 385 -1.36 26.49 -27.75
CA LEU A 385 -2.26 27.26 -26.91
C LEU A 385 -2.70 26.40 -25.75
N ASN A 386 -2.41 26.81 -24.52
CA ASN A 386 -2.96 26.22 -23.30
C ASN A 386 -3.90 27.24 -22.68
N TRP A 387 -5.14 26.84 -22.42
CA TRP A 387 -6.16 27.74 -21.90
C TRP A 387 -6.96 27.05 -20.80
N THR A 388 -6.99 27.67 -19.63
CA THR A 388 -7.83 27.28 -18.49
C THR A 388 -8.83 28.42 -18.28
N PRO A 389 -10.11 28.24 -18.65
CA PRO A 389 -11.09 29.33 -18.65
C PRO A 389 -11.53 29.76 -17.25
N THR A 390 -11.63 28.82 -16.32
CA THR A 390 -12.20 29.04 -14.98
C THR A 390 -11.43 28.28 -13.90
N GLY A 391 -11.62 28.71 -12.65
CA GLY A 391 -11.10 28.03 -11.46
C GLY A 391 -9.68 28.42 -11.09
N ILE A 392 -9.14 27.72 -10.09
CA ILE A 392 -7.77 27.93 -9.60
C ILE A 392 -6.80 27.50 -10.72
N GLY A 393 -6.03 28.45 -11.24
CA GLY A 393 -5.17 28.25 -12.42
C GLY A 393 -5.75 28.75 -13.73
N GLN A 394 -6.77 29.62 -13.68
CA GLN A 394 -7.22 30.37 -14.85
C GLN A 394 -6.04 31.11 -15.50
N GLY A 395 -5.99 31.06 -16.83
CA GLY A 395 -4.92 31.68 -17.59
C GLY A 395 -4.88 31.17 -19.02
N ILE A 396 -4.17 31.90 -19.86
CA ILE A 396 -3.92 31.53 -21.24
C ILE A 396 -2.43 31.64 -21.54
N TYR A 397 -1.88 30.61 -22.16
CA TYR A 397 -0.54 30.62 -22.71
C TYR A 397 -0.60 30.32 -24.20
N PHE A 398 -0.37 31.33 -25.01
CA PHE A 398 -0.26 31.22 -26.45
C PHE A 398 1.20 31.37 -26.85
N LYS A 399 1.68 30.46 -27.70
CA LYS A 399 3.02 30.51 -28.28
C LYS A 399 2.97 30.10 -29.74
N LEU A 400 3.49 30.95 -30.60
CA LEU A 400 3.74 30.69 -32.02
C LEU A 400 5.24 30.84 -32.25
N ASN A 401 5.93 29.78 -32.66
CA ASN A 401 7.38 29.80 -32.87
C ASN A 401 7.81 29.00 -34.10
N VAL A 402 9.01 29.31 -34.61
CA VAL A 402 9.67 28.49 -35.64
C VAL A 402 10.12 27.16 -35.02
N LYS A 403 9.98 26.05 -35.75
CA LYS A 403 10.37 24.71 -35.27
C LYS A 403 11.87 24.47 -35.22
N SER A 404 12.64 25.21 -36.03
CA SER A 404 14.09 25.07 -36.14
C SER A 404 14.77 25.36 -34.80
N ALA A 405 15.70 24.51 -34.41
CA ALA A 405 16.49 24.72 -33.20
C ALA A 405 17.41 25.94 -33.29
N THR A 406 17.74 26.40 -34.50
CA THR A 406 18.60 27.58 -34.74
C THR A 406 17.84 28.91 -34.76
N LEU A 407 16.50 28.89 -34.78
CA LEU A 407 15.64 30.08 -34.91
C LEU A 407 14.61 30.17 -33.77
N GLN A 408 14.99 29.71 -32.56
CA GLN A 408 14.09 29.67 -31.41
C GLN A 408 13.63 31.06 -30.94
N ASP A 409 14.42 32.10 -31.25
CA ASP A 409 14.13 33.48 -30.89
C ASP A 409 12.97 34.08 -31.71
N LEU A 410 12.67 33.50 -32.87
CA LEU A 410 11.49 33.87 -33.67
C LEU A 410 10.24 33.24 -33.06
N LYS A 411 9.72 33.91 -32.03
CA LYS A 411 8.51 33.51 -31.31
C LYS A 411 7.63 34.68 -30.93
N ILE A 412 6.32 34.44 -30.94
CA ILE A 412 5.29 35.33 -30.39
C ILE A 412 4.68 34.59 -29.21
N GLU A 413 4.75 35.18 -28.02
CA GLU A 413 4.19 34.62 -26.80
C GLU A 413 3.20 35.61 -26.16
N LYS A 414 2.05 35.09 -25.71
CA LYS A 414 1.11 35.82 -24.87
C LYS A 414 0.80 34.96 -23.65
N ARG A 415 1.01 35.51 -22.46
CA ARG A 415 0.77 34.85 -21.18
C ARG A 415 -0.20 35.68 -20.36
N ASP A 416 -1.13 35.01 -19.68
CA ASP A 416 -2.09 35.62 -18.78
C ASP A 416 -2.45 34.65 -17.64
N GLY A 417 -2.93 35.18 -16.52
CA GLY A 417 -3.27 34.43 -15.31
C GLY A 417 -2.06 33.69 -14.73
N ILE A 418 -2.22 32.39 -14.44
CA ILE A 418 -1.17 31.56 -13.82
C ILE A 418 0.13 31.45 -14.65
N TYR A 419 0.09 31.82 -15.93
CA TYR A 419 1.24 31.79 -16.84
C TYR A 419 2.06 33.09 -16.83
N THR A 420 1.65 34.10 -16.05
CA THR A 420 2.36 35.40 -15.92
C THR A 420 3.56 35.36 -14.97
N GLY A 421 3.76 34.25 -14.24
CA GLY A 421 4.94 34.05 -13.40
C GLY A 421 6.22 34.25 -14.21
N ALA A 422 7.10 35.12 -13.71
CA ALA A 422 8.37 35.43 -14.34
C ALA A 422 9.12 34.12 -14.65
N GLY A 423 9.39 33.88 -15.93
CA GLY A 423 10.35 32.88 -16.32
C GLY A 423 11.70 33.27 -15.72
N LEU A 424 12.31 32.36 -14.96
CA LEU A 424 13.76 32.36 -14.78
C LEU A 424 14.43 32.14 -16.14
#